data_AF-A0A9E3CZH0-F1
#
_entry.id   AF-A0A9E3CZH0-F1
#
_cell.length_a   1.000
_cell.length_b   1.000
_cell.length_c   1.000
_cell.angle_alpha   90.00
_cell.angle_beta   90.00
_cell.angle_gamma   90.00
#
_symmetry.space_group_name_H-M   'P 1'
#
loop_
_entity.id
_entity.type
_entity.pdbx_description
1 polymer ?
#
loop_
_entity_poly.entity_id
_entity_poly.type
_entity_poly.pdbx_seq_one_letter_code
_entity_poly.pdbx_strand_id
1 'polypeptide(L)'
;MRAKERQLAALQGELRKLKVTDYDTLNGIQHYSAQLEVLQEALKDDFVPKHTQFQLISPRSFFVDRLFHVRSRDVERAAHLEFPLDAGAPDGPRYVGPELRQSDGLVFMALLNLCRDYRVGKTACFDVASMTTWLWGSYNGQQRQRLKQTIRRLQRATIEFPGFTVQLVQRFEHPQRGEWSVALDKDIVQLFRPKTQVWLELPVRKRLPEGLSTWLYGYVRSQSRLIPWPIDDLRARCGSEANDKTFREMLGKALRALSMEGIIDIGWSLKGNKVHWRKPSQPAAPQRESRSPASDEPAQGSFLLTDESVGSVLNSERRHP
;
A
#
# COMPACT_ATOMS: atom_id res chain seq x y z
N MET A 1 -3.93 -15.25 -11.58
CA MET A 1 -3.69 -13.94 -12.23
C MET A 1 -3.13 -14.10 -13.65
N ARG A 2 -1.90 -14.64 -13.84
CA ARG A 2 -1.19 -14.69 -15.14
C ARG A 2 -2.02 -15.21 -16.33
N ALA A 3 -2.86 -16.22 -16.15
CA ALA A 3 -3.75 -16.72 -17.21
C ALA A 3 -4.78 -15.67 -17.67
N LYS A 4 -5.46 -15.00 -16.73
CA LYS A 4 -6.38 -13.89 -17.02
C LYS A 4 -5.65 -12.71 -17.69
N GLU A 5 -4.41 -12.41 -17.29
CA GLU A 5 -3.62 -11.35 -17.93
C GLU A 5 -3.20 -11.68 -19.38
N ARG A 6 -2.82 -12.93 -19.65
CA ARG A 6 -2.52 -13.39 -21.03
C ARG A 6 -3.77 -13.29 -21.91
N GLN A 7 -4.91 -13.70 -21.38
CA GLN A 7 -6.19 -13.57 -22.07
C GLN A 7 -6.55 -12.09 -22.34
N LEU A 8 -6.33 -11.21 -21.37
CA LEU A 8 -6.55 -9.76 -21.53
C LEU A 8 -5.65 -9.19 -22.62
N ALA A 9 -4.36 -9.52 -22.61
CA ALA A 9 -3.40 -9.07 -23.62
C ALA A 9 -3.74 -9.58 -25.03
N ALA A 10 -4.19 -10.82 -25.14
CA ALA A 10 -4.63 -11.41 -26.41
C ALA A 10 -5.87 -10.66 -26.96
N LEU A 11 -6.89 -10.44 -26.14
CA LEU A 11 -8.10 -9.71 -26.52
C LEU A 11 -7.80 -8.25 -26.91
N GLN A 12 -6.91 -7.57 -26.19
CA GLN A 12 -6.44 -6.23 -26.56
C GLN A 12 -5.69 -6.24 -27.90
N GLY A 13 -4.93 -7.29 -28.17
CA GLY A 13 -4.24 -7.51 -29.44
C GLY A 13 -5.24 -7.67 -30.60
N GLU A 14 -6.26 -8.50 -30.44
CA GLU A 14 -7.31 -8.70 -31.44
C GLU A 14 -8.10 -7.41 -31.70
N LEU A 15 -8.49 -6.69 -30.65
CA LEU A 15 -9.19 -5.41 -30.79
C LEU A 15 -8.38 -4.37 -31.57
N ARG A 16 -7.06 -4.31 -31.36
CA ARG A 16 -6.16 -3.38 -32.09
C ARG A 16 -6.03 -3.70 -33.58
N LYS A 17 -6.27 -4.95 -33.99
CA LYS A 17 -6.20 -5.37 -35.40
C LYS A 17 -7.45 -4.98 -36.18
N LEU A 18 -8.58 -4.81 -35.50
CA LEU A 18 -9.84 -4.43 -36.13
C LEU A 18 -9.84 -2.93 -36.46
N LYS A 19 -10.12 -2.61 -37.73
CA LYS A 19 -10.44 -1.25 -38.17
C LYS A 19 -11.94 -1.23 -38.47
N VAL A 20 -12.64 -0.16 -38.09
CA VAL A 20 -14.07 -0.02 -38.39
C VAL A 20 -14.21 0.19 -39.90
N THR A 21 -14.52 -0.86 -40.63
CA THR A 21 -14.65 -0.82 -42.09
C THR A 21 -16.00 -1.33 -42.58
N ASP A 22 -16.69 -2.16 -41.78
CA ASP A 22 -17.98 -2.77 -42.12
C ASP A 22 -18.76 -3.18 -40.84
N TYR A 23 -19.94 -3.75 -41.03
CA TYR A 23 -20.81 -4.19 -39.93
C TYR A 23 -20.22 -5.38 -39.14
N ASP A 24 -19.51 -6.29 -39.79
CA ASP A 24 -18.90 -7.46 -39.16
C ASP A 24 -17.72 -7.08 -38.25
N THR A 25 -16.91 -6.11 -38.66
CA THR A 25 -15.86 -5.52 -37.82
C THR A 25 -16.46 -4.79 -36.62
N LEU A 26 -17.63 -4.16 -36.77
CA LEU A 26 -18.34 -3.49 -35.67
C LEU A 26 -18.85 -4.49 -34.62
N ASN A 27 -19.42 -5.62 -35.05
CA ASN A 27 -19.81 -6.72 -34.17
C ASN A 27 -18.60 -7.37 -33.47
N GLY A 28 -17.48 -7.56 -34.20
CA GLY A 28 -16.23 -8.05 -33.61
C GLY A 28 -15.68 -7.11 -32.54
N ILE A 29 -15.68 -5.80 -32.78
CA ILE A 29 -15.27 -4.78 -31.80
C ILE A 29 -16.15 -4.84 -30.55
N GLN A 30 -17.47 -4.92 -30.71
CA GLN A 30 -18.40 -5.03 -29.58
C GLN A 30 -18.17 -6.31 -28.77
N HIS A 31 -18.00 -7.45 -29.43
CA HIS A 31 -17.74 -8.74 -28.80
C HIS A 31 -16.46 -8.72 -27.96
N TYR A 32 -15.34 -8.28 -28.54
CA TYR A 32 -14.07 -8.23 -27.83
C TYR A 32 -14.06 -7.18 -26.72
N SER A 33 -14.75 -6.05 -26.91
CA SER A 33 -14.88 -5.01 -25.87
C SER A 33 -15.66 -5.53 -24.66
N ALA A 34 -16.76 -6.25 -24.88
CA ALA A 34 -17.53 -6.87 -23.80
C ALA A 34 -16.70 -7.91 -23.03
N GLN A 35 -15.94 -8.76 -23.73
CA GLN A 35 -15.06 -9.73 -23.08
C GLN A 35 -13.93 -9.06 -22.29
N LEU A 36 -13.36 -7.96 -22.79
CA LEU A 36 -12.37 -7.17 -22.08
C LEU A 36 -12.94 -6.58 -20.80
N GLU A 37 -14.16 -6.04 -20.84
CA GLU A 37 -14.82 -5.45 -19.68
C GLU A 37 -15.07 -6.50 -18.58
N VAL A 38 -15.63 -7.65 -18.94
CA VAL A 38 -15.85 -8.78 -18.01
C VAL A 38 -14.53 -9.22 -17.36
N LEU A 39 -13.47 -9.36 -18.16
CA LEU A 39 -12.17 -9.81 -17.65
C LEU A 39 -11.48 -8.76 -16.77
N GLN A 40 -11.61 -7.48 -17.11
CA GLN A 40 -11.10 -6.37 -16.30
C GLN A 40 -11.83 -6.30 -14.96
N GLU A 41 -13.15 -6.46 -14.94
CA GLU A 41 -13.92 -6.42 -13.69
C GLU A 41 -13.58 -7.61 -12.80
N ALA A 42 -13.47 -8.80 -13.39
CA ALA A 42 -13.04 -9.98 -12.66
C ALA A 42 -11.61 -9.83 -12.09
N LEU A 43 -10.72 -9.08 -12.74
CA LEU A 43 -9.40 -8.78 -12.19
C LEU A 43 -9.45 -7.78 -11.03
N LYS A 44 -10.31 -6.76 -11.09
CA LYS A 44 -10.49 -5.78 -10.00
C LYS A 44 -11.12 -6.41 -8.76
N ASP A 45 -12.00 -7.39 -8.95
CA ASP A 45 -12.71 -8.06 -7.86
C ASP A 45 -11.88 -9.17 -7.19
N ASP A 46 -11.00 -9.80 -7.96
CA ASP A 46 -10.21 -10.92 -7.46
C ASP A 46 -8.83 -10.49 -6.94
N PHE A 47 -8.31 -9.31 -7.31
CA PHE A 47 -6.91 -8.95 -7.04
C PHE A 47 -6.75 -7.48 -6.62
N VAL A 48 -5.82 -7.24 -5.69
CA VAL A 48 -5.34 -5.89 -5.36
C VAL A 48 -4.72 -5.24 -6.61
N PRO A 49 -4.83 -3.91 -6.81
CA PRO A 49 -4.28 -3.28 -8.01
C PRO A 49 -2.80 -3.59 -8.21
N LYS A 50 -2.44 -3.99 -9.43
CA LYS A 50 -1.10 -4.46 -9.77
C LYS A 50 -0.04 -3.38 -9.63
N HIS A 51 1.12 -3.75 -9.10
CA HIS A 51 2.25 -2.86 -8.90
C HIS A 51 3.58 -3.60 -8.73
N THR A 52 4.69 -2.86 -8.76
CA THR A 52 6.02 -3.45 -8.63
C THR A 52 6.34 -3.78 -7.16
N GLN A 53 7.39 -4.58 -6.94
CA GLN A 53 7.91 -4.87 -5.60
C GLN A 53 8.48 -3.66 -4.86
N PHE A 54 8.72 -2.55 -5.55
CA PHE A 54 9.23 -1.32 -4.96
C PHE A 54 8.15 -0.26 -4.79
N GLN A 55 6.91 -0.58 -5.17
CA GLN A 55 5.76 0.27 -4.98
C GLN A 55 4.95 -0.20 -3.78
N LEU A 56 4.42 0.77 -3.05
CA LEU A 56 3.44 0.58 -1.99
C LEU A 56 2.13 1.21 -2.44
N ILE A 57 1.02 0.56 -2.11
CA ILE A 57 -0.31 1.01 -2.48
C ILE A 57 -1.22 1.08 -1.26
N SER A 58 -2.08 2.09 -1.22
CA SER A 58 -3.22 2.13 -0.31
C SER A 58 -4.34 3.00 -0.88
N PRO A 59 -5.58 2.88 -0.39
CA PRO A 59 -6.65 3.84 -0.66
C PRO A 59 -6.23 5.27 -0.26
N ARG A 60 -6.71 6.28 -0.98
CA ARG A 60 -6.44 7.69 -0.65
C ARG A 60 -6.86 8.06 0.76
N SER A 61 -8.02 7.58 1.22
CA SER A 61 -8.55 7.83 2.56
C SER A 61 -7.52 7.54 3.65
N PHE A 62 -6.73 6.47 3.48
CA PHE A 62 -5.73 6.03 4.45
C PHE A 62 -4.54 6.99 4.57
N PHE A 63 -4.34 7.89 3.60
CA PHE A 63 -3.28 8.89 3.59
C PHE A 63 -3.74 10.31 3.90
N VAL A 64 -5.05 10.58 3.90
CA VAL A 64 -5.61 11.91 4.19
C VAL A 64 -6.27 12.01 5.56
N ASP A 65 -6.61 10.86 6.14
CA ASP A 65 -7.25 10.75 7.44
C ASP A 65 -6.31 10.16 8.50
N ARG A 66 -6.84 10.05 9.71
CA ARG A 66 -6.07 9.70 10.92
C ARG A 66 -5.80 8.20 11.06
N LEU A 67 -5.95 7.39 10.02
CA LEU A 67 -5.81 5.93 10.14
C LEU A 67 -4.44 5.51 10.68
N PHE A 68 -3.36 6.06 10.11
CA PHE A 68 -2.00 5.78 10.53
C PHE A 68 -1.43 6.97 11.31
N HIS A 69 -1.66 6.99 12.61
CA HIS A 69 -1.31 8.09 13.51
C HIS A 69 0.19 8.46 13.51
N VAL A 70 0.45 9.74 13.72
CA VAL A 70 1.76 10.32 14.03
C VAL A 70 1.85 10.56 15.54
N ARG A 71 2.15 9.50 16.28
CA ARG A 71 2.33 9.50 17.75
C ARG A 71 3.66 8.87 18.14
N SER A 72 4.21 9.32 19.29
CA SER A 72 5.48 8.78 19.80
C SER A 72 5.35 7.29 20.10
N ARG A 73 6.44 6.55 19.90
CA ARG A 73 6.56 5.14 20.28
C ARG A 73 6.48 4.93 21.79
N ASP A 74 6.83 5.95 22.57
CA ASP A 74 6.87 5.92 24.03
C ASP A 74 5.49 6.10 24.68
N VAL A 75 4.50 6.50 23.90
CA VAL A 75 3.12 6.64 24.36
C VAL A 75 2.38 5.33 24.10
N GLU A 76 1.61 4.89 25.09
CA GLU A 76 0.75 3.71 24.97
C GLU A 76 -0.27 3.89 23.83
N ARG A 77 -0.59 2.81 23.14
CA ARG A 77 -1.56 2.83 22.04
C ARG A 77 -2.96 2.72 22.60
N ALA A 78 -3.90 3.51 22.07
CA ALA A 78 -5.30 3.28 22.36
C ALA A 78 -5.72 1.86 21.91
N ALA A 79 -6.33 1.11 22.82
CA ALA A 79 -6.73 -0.28 22.57
C ALA A 79 -7.89 -0.41 21.57
N HIS A 80 -8.69 0.65 21.45
CA HIS A 80 -9.83 0.76 20.57
C HIS A 80 -10.03 2.24 20.18
N LEU A 81 -10.22 2.48 18.89
CA LEU A 81 -10.53 3.75 18.28
C LEU A 81 -11.63 3.54 17.24
N GLU A 82 -12.46 4.55 17.10
CA GLU A 82 -13.50 4.60 16.10
C GLU A 82 -13.57 6.01 15.52
N PHE A 83 -13.55 6.13 14.19
CA PHE A 83 -13.72 7.40 13.51
C PHE A 83 -14.10 7.20 12.05
N PRO A 84 -14.84 8.16 11.44
CA PRO A 84 -15.11 8.10 10.02
C PRO A 84 -13.86 8.38 9.20
N LEU A 85 -13.79 7.76 8.02
CA LEU A 85 -12.82 8.02 6.96
C LEU A 85 -13.47 8.89 5.88
N ASP A 86 -12.69 9.28 4.85
CA ASP A 86 -13.15 10.09 3.72
C ASP A 86 -13.79 11.41 4.14
N ALA A 87 -13.12 12.12 5.07
CA ALA A 87 -13.56 13.40 5.61
C ALA A 87 -14.95 13.39 6.30
N GLY A 88 -15.45 12.24 6.73
CA GLY A 88 -16.70 12.20 7.50
C GLY A 88 -17.97 12.20 6.66
N ALA A 89 -17.91 11.67 5.42
CA ALA A 89 -19.12 11.48 4.63
C ALA A 89 -20.17 10.69 5.46
N PRO A 90 -21.46 11.12 5.50
CA PRO A 90 -22.49 10.51 6.35
C PRO A 90 -22.64 8.99 6.18
N ASP A 91 -22.48 8.51 4.94
CA ASP A 91 -22.52 7.09 4.57
C ASP A 91 -21.13 6.54 4.21
N GLY A 92 -20.08 7.21 4.68
CA GLY A 92 -18.69 6.88 4.39
C GLY A 92 -18.15 5.73 5.24
N PRO A 93 -17.01 5.14 4.85
CA PRO A 93 -16.38 4.09 5.62
C PRO A 93 -15.94 4.58 7.01
N ARG A 94 -16.05 3.71 8.01
CA ARG A 94 -15.60 3.97 9.39
C ARG A 94 -14.47 3.03 9.77
N TYR A 95 -13.44 3.57 10.40
CA TYR A 95 -12.41 2.75 11.03
C TYR A 95 -12.88 2.27 12.40
N VAL A 96 -12.66 0.99 12.70
CA VAL A 96 -12.86 0.41 14.04
C VAL A 96 -11.67 -0.50 14.36
N GLY A 97 -11.01 -0.30 15.51
CA GLY A 97 -9.89 -1.16 15.89
C GLY A 97 -8.84 -0.50 16.79
N PRO A 98 -7.70 -1.15 17.05
CA PRO A 98 -6.63 -0.58 17.86
C PRO A 98 -5.91 0.57 17.16
N GLU A 99 -5.30 1.50 17.88
CA GLU A 99 -4.50 2.56 17.27
C GLU A 99 -3.40 2.01 16.34
N LEU A 100 -3.44 2.41 15.07
CA LEU A 100 -2.41 2.13 14.07
C LEU A 100 -1.54 3.38 13.88
N ARG A 101 -0.25 3.16 13.66
CA ARG A 101 0.76 4.21 13.44
C ARG A 101 1.40 4.05 12.07
N GLN A 102 2.25 4.99 11.69
CA GLN A 102 2.99 4.98 10.42
C GLN A 102 3.79 3.69 10.15
N SER A 103 4.33 3.03 11.19
CA SER A 103 4.99 1.73 11.03
C SER A 103 4.02 0.59 10.77
N ASP A 104 2.80 0.64 11.30
CA ASP A 104 1.76 -0.35 10.98
C ASP A 104 1.31 -0.20 9.53
N GLY A 105 1.16 1.04 9.05
CA GLY A 105 0.83 1.31 7.65
C GLY A 105 1.89 0.80 6.68
N LEU A 106 3.19 0.91 7.02
CA LEU A 106 4.25 0.31 6.21
C LEU A 106 4.08 -1.21 6.08
N VAL A 107 3.83 -1.90 7.20
CA VAL A 107 3.61 -3.36 7.19
C VAL A 107 2.35 -3.71 6.41
N PHE A 108 1.24 -3.00 6.60
CA PHE A 108 0.02 -3.22 5.84
C PHE A 108 0.25 -3.12 4.31
N MET A 109 0.92 -2.06 3.85
CA MET A 109 1.25 -1.91 2.42
C MET A 109 2.22 -3.00 1.93
N ALA A 110 3.11 -3.49 2.79
CA ALA A 110 3.97 -4.63 2.47
C ALA A 110 3.18 -5.92 2.29
N LEU A 111 2.18 -6.16 3.13
CA LEU A 111 1.29 -7.33 2.99
C LEU A 111 0.43 -7.22 1.73
N LEU A 112 -0.07 -6.03 1.38
CA LEU A 112 -0.72 -5.79 0.09
C LEU A 112 0.22 -6.14 -1.08
N ASN A 113 1.50 -5.76 -0.98
CA ASN A 113 2.50 -6.06 -2.00
C ASN A 113 2.84 -7.56 -2.07
N LEU A 114 2.92 -8.25 -0.93
CA LEU A 114 3.11 -9.70 -0.85
C LEU A 114 1.95 -10.45 -1.52
N CYS A 115 0.72 -10.02 -1.27
CA CYS A 115 -0.48 -10.64 -1.80
C CYS A 115 -0.84 -10.22 -3.23
N ARG A 116 -0.08 -9.32 -3.87
CA ARG A 116 -0.44 -8.69 -5.16
C ARG A 116 -0.69 -9.68 -6.30
N ASP A 117 0.00 -10.82 -6.29
CA ASP A 117 -0.06 -11.83 -7.35
C ASP A 117 -1.06 -12.96 -7.01
N TYR A 118 -1.68 -12.90 -5.83
CA TYR A 118 -2.64 -13.87 -5.31
C TYR A 118 -4.06 -13.33 -5.34
N ARG A 119 -5.01 -14.23 -5.53
CA ARG A 119 -6.43 -13.88 -5.38
C ARG A 119 -6.67 -13.48 -3.93
N VAL A 120 -7.40 -12.40 -3.69
CA VAL A 120 -7.75 -11.97 -2.34
C VAL A 120 -8.52 -13.06 -1.59
N GLY A 121 -8.36 -13.12 -0.26
CA GLY A 121 -8.84 -14.23 0.57
C GLY A 121 -7.97 -15.51 0.51
N LYS A 122 -6.94 -15.58 -0.36
CA LYS A 122 -5.95 -16.66 -0.31
C LYS A 122 -4.79 -16.31 0.62
N THR A 123 -4.22 -17.35 1.22
CA THR A 123 -3.04 -17.25 2.06
C THR A 123 -1.78 -17.11 1.22
N ALA A 124 -0.91 -16.16 1.58
CA ALA A 124 0.44 -16.02 1.07
C ALA A 124 1.45 -16.33 2.19
N CYS A 125 2.39 -17.23 1.91
CA CYS A 125 3.50 -17.55 2.82
C CYS A 125 4.69 -16.61 2.58
N PHE A 126 5.48 -16.37 3.62
CA PHE A 126 6.70 -15.59 3.52
C PHE A 126 7.70 -15.98 4.61
N ASP A 127 8.98 -15.86 4.27
CA ASP A 127 10.07 -15.93 5.24
C ASP A 127 10.13 -14.66 6.10
N VAL A 128 10.19 -14.86 7.41
CA VAL A 128 10.16 -13.77 8.40
C VAL A 128 11.44 -12.94 8.36
N ALA A 129 12.60 -13.58 8.16
CA ALA A 129 13.87 -12.87 8.11
C ALA A 129 13.93 -11.95 6.89
N SER A 130 13.47 -12.43 5.74
CA SER A 130 13.36 -11.67 4.49
C SER A 130 12.39 -10.50 4.62
N MET A 131 11.18 -10.71 5.17
CA MET A 131 10.20 -9.65 5.38
C MET A 131 10.72 -8.56 6.33
N THR A 132 11.31 -8.93 7.47
CA THR A 132 11.86 -7.95 8.42
C THR A 132 13.06 -7.18 7.87
N THR A 133 13.94 -7.85 7.12
CA THR A 133 15.06 -7.21 6.42
C THR A 133 14.55 -6.25 5.35
N TRP A 134 13.52 -6.65 4.61
CA TRP A 134 12.89 -5.78 3.63
C TRP A 134 12.20 -4.57 4.27
N LEU A 135 11.57 -4.72 5.44
CA LEU A 135 10.90 -3.62 6.14
C LEU A 135 11.88 -2.67 6.84
N TRP A 136 12.89 -3.22 7.52
CA TRP A 136 13.70 -2.50 8.52
C TRP A 136 15.21 -2.70 8.38
N GLY A 137 15.67 -3.37 7.33
CA GLY A 137 17.09 -3.55 7.02
C GLY A 137 17.83 -4.54 7.93
N SER A 138 17.14 -5.20 8.86
CA SER A 138 17.74 -6.17 9.78
C SER A 138 16.73 -7.19 10.26
N TYR A 139 17.24 -8.37 10.67
CA TYR A 139 16.48 -9.41 11.32
C TYR A 139 17.05 -9.69 12.72
N ASN A 140 16.18 -9.65 13.73
CA ASN A 140 16.46 -10.10 15.09
C ASN A 140 15.15 -10.42 15.82
N GLY A 141 15.24 -10.94 17.06
CA GLY A 141 14.08 -11.31 17.87
C GLY A 141 13.11 -10.15 18.13
N GLN A 142 13.63 -8.93 18.30
CA GLN A 142 12.81 -7.73 18.50
C GLN A 142 12.02 -7.37 17.23
N GLN A 143 12.65 -7.41 16.05
CA GLN A 143 11.97 -7.16 14.77
C GLN A 143 10.94 -8.25 14.47
N ARG A 144 11.25 -9.52 14.73
CA ARG A 144 10.28 -10.62 14.61
C ARG A 144 9.06 -10.38 15.48
N GLN A 145 9.26 -10.02 16.74
CA GLN A 145 8.16 -9.74 17.66
C GLN A 145 7.37 -8.49 17.26
N ARG A 146 8.07 -7.44 16.80
CA ARG A 146 7.46 -6.22 16.25
C ARG A 146 6.53 -6.55 15.08
N LEU A 147 6.99 -7.35 14.11
CA LEU A 147 6.18 -7.77 12.97
C LEU A 147 4.94 -8.54 13.42
N LYS A 148 5.11 -9.52 14.31
CA LYS A 148 4.00 -10.30 14.87
C LYS A 148 2.94 -9.41 15.53
N GLN A 149 3.37 -8.48 16.37
CA GLN A 149 2.46 -7.58 17.07
C GLN A 149 1.75 -6.62 16.10
N THR A 150 2.46 -6.13 15.07
CA THR A 150 1.86 -5.29 14.03
C THR A 150 0.79 -6.05 13.26
N ILE A 151 1.07 -7.27 12.79
CA ILE A 151 0.09 -8.06 12.04
C ILE A 151 -1.13 -8.38 12.92
N ARG A 152 -0.93 -8.68 14.21
CA ARG A 152 -2.06 -8.86 15.17
C ARG A 152 -2.91 -7.61 15.35
N ARG A 153 -2.32 -6.40 15.34
CA ARG A 153 -3.09 -5.15 15.34
C ARG A 153 -3.87 -5.00 14.05
N LEU A 154 -3.28 -5.31 12.90
CA LEU A 154 -3.96 -5.28 11.60
C LEU A 154 -5.08 -6.33 11.52
N GLN A 155 -4.97 -7.47 12.20
CA GLN A 155 -6.08 -8.42 12.35
C GLN A 155 -7.24 -7.83 13.16
N ARG A 156 -6.99 -6.93 14.10
CA ARG A 156 -8.07 -6.30 14.88
C ARG A 156 -8.61 -5.02 14.25
N ALA A 157 -8.08 -4.62 13.11
CA ALA A 157 -8.43 -3.39 12.42
C ALA A 157 -9.44 -3.68 11.30
N THR A 158 -10.61 -3.05 11.38
CA THR A 158 -11.68 -3.17 10.39
C THR A 158 -12.04 -1.81 9.81
N ILE A 159 -12.54 -1.86 8.58
CA ILE A 159 -13.16 -0.76 7.86
C ILE A 159 -14.60 -1.15 7.60
N GLU A 160 -15.53 -0.42 8.18
CA GLU A 160 -16.96 -0.69 8.09
C GLU A 160 -17.60 0.23 7.06
N PHE A 161 -18.29 -0.38 6.10
CA PHE A 161 -19.10 0.31 5.10
C PHE A 161 -20.58 0.07 5.40
N PRO A 162 -21.49 0.85 4.81
CA PRO A 162 -22.90 0.50 4.79
C PRO A 162 -23.12 -0.86 4.12
N GLY A 163 -23.37 -1.91 4.93
CA GLY A 163 -23.71 -3.25 4.47
C GLY A 163 -22.58 -4.29 4.46
N PHE A 164 -21.32 -3.91 4.70
CA PHE A 164 -20.23 -4.89 4.82
C PHE A 164 -19.04 -4.34 5.62
N THR A 165 -18.23 -5.26 6.15
CA THR A 165 -17.04 -4.94 6.94
C THR A 165 -15.82 -5.62 6.33
N VAL A 166 -14.72 -4.89 6.25
CA VAL A 166 -13.46 -5.37 5.70
C VAL A 166 -12.40 -5.40 6.80
N GLN A 167 -11.78 -6.54 7.02
CA GLN A 167 -10.64 -6.67 7.93
C GLN A 167 -9.33 -6.40 7.18
N LEU A 168 -8.38 -5.65 7.77
CA LEU A 168 -7.12 -5.35 7.07
C LEU A 168 -6.25 -6.62 6.87
N VAL A 169 -6.29 -7.54 7.83
CA VAL A 169 -5.68 -8.88 7.73
C VAL A 169 -6.67 -9.90 8.28
N GLN A 170 -7.11 -10.83 7.45
CA GLN A 170 -8.11 -11.83 7.83
C GLN A 170 -7.51 -13.00 8.60
N ARG A 171 -6.39 -13.55 8.12
CA ARG A 171 -5.71 -14.71 8.72
C ARG A 171 -4.23 -14.41 8.90
N PHE A 172 -3.65 -14.92 9.98
CA PHE A 172 -2.22 -14.85 10.24
C PHE A 172 -1.77 -16.10 10.99
N GLU A 173 -0.91 -16.89 10.36
CA GLU A 173 -0.28 -18.07 10.97
C GLU A 173 1.19 -17.77 11.23
N HIS A 174 1.63 -18.02 12.45
CA HIS A 174 2.97 -17.64 12.91
C HIS A 174 3.64 -18.77 13.69
N PRO A 175 3.91 -19.94 13.08
CA PRO A 175 4.53 -21.04 13.80
C PRO A 175 5.87 -20.60 14.44
N GLN A 176 6.28 -21.31 15.49
CA GLN A 176 7.55 -20.99 16.16
C GLN A 176 8.75 -21.18 15.22
N ARG A 177 8.68 -22.21 14.37
CA ARG A 177 9.65 -22.54 13.33
C ARG A 177 8.92 -22.61 11.97
N GLY A 178 9.63 -22.25 10.90
CA GLY A 178 9.08 -22.22 9.55
C GLY A 178 8.50 -20.87 9.16
N GLU A 179 7.90 -20.85 7.98
CA GLU A 179 7.35 -19.65 7.34
C GLU A 179 6.10 -19.16 8.07
N TRP A 180 5.83 -17.86 7.92
CA TRP A 180 4.58 -17.27 8.34
C TRP A 180 3.66 -17.11 7.15
N SER A 181 2.36 -17.08 7.41
CA SER A 181 1.36 -16.98 6.36
C SER A 181 0.32 -15.93 6.72
N VAL A 182 -0.14 -15.17 5.72
CA VAL A 182 -1.20 -14.16 5.90
C VAL A 182 -2.25 -14.28 4.80
N ALA A 183 -3.50 -13.98 5.12
CA ALA A 183 -4.54 -13.74 4.12
C ALA A 183 -5.15 -12.37 4.35
N LEU A 184 -5.29 -11.59 3.28
CA LEU A 184 -6.11 -10.37 3.30
C LEU A 184 -7.58 -10.75 3.15
N ASP A 185 -8.47 -9.91 3.66
CA ASP A 185 -9.90 -10.07 3.45
C ASP A 185 -10.22 -10.11 1.95
N LYS A 186 -11.18 -10.95 1.55
CA LYS A 186 -11.64 -11.01 0.16
C LYS A 186 -12.23 -9.67 -0.30
N ASP A 187 -12.83 -8.92 0.62
CA ASP A 187 -13.46 -7.64 0.33
C ASP A 187 -12.46 -6.47 0.43
N ILE A 188 -11.16 -6.74 0.65
CA ILE A 188 -10.11 -5.70 0.67
C ILE A 188 -10.02 -4.91 -0.64
N VAL A 189 -10.41 -5.53 -1.78
CA VAL A 189 -10.45 -4.89 -3.10
C VAL A 189 -11.45 -3.73 -3.16
N GLN A 190 -12.50 -3.78 -2.33
CA GLN A 190 -13.53 -2.74 -2.26
C GLN A 190 -12.93 -1.39 -1.88
N LEU A 191 -11.86 -1.40 -1.08
CA LEU A 191 -11.14 -0.20 -0.68
C LEU A 191 -10.52 0.56 -1.86
N PHE A 192 -10.34 -0.09 -3.02
CA PHE A 192 -9.70 0.47 -4.21
C PHE A 192 -10.69 0.83 -5.34
N ARG A 193 -11.98 0.46 -5.22
CA ARG A 193 -12.98 0.63 -6.29
C ARG A 193 -13.24 2.07 -6.74
N PRO A 194 -13.11 3.14 -5.92
CA PRO A 194 -13.27 4.50 -6.42
C PRO A 194 -12.14 4.96 -7.36
N LYS A 195 -11.17 4.10 -7.74
CA LYS A 195 -9.91 4.47 -8.42
C LYS A 195 -9.13 5.57 -7.69
N THR A 196 -9.32 5.68 -6.38
CA THR A 196 -8.65 6.67 -5.53
C THR A 196 -7.40 6.12 -4.87
N GLN A 197 -6.77 5.10 -5.45
CA GLN A 197 -5.53 4.55 -4.87
C GLN A 197 -4.34 5.51 -5.02
N VAL A 198 -3.44 5.45 -4.06
CA VAL A 198 -2.23 6.27 -4.02
C VAL A 198 -1.01 5.34 -4.02
N TRP A 199 -0.05 5.69 -4.87
CA TRP A 199 1.20 4.97 -5.05
C TRP A 199 2.35 5.71 -4.39
N LEU A 200 3.08 4.99 -3.54
CA LEU A 200 4.31 5.44 -2.91
C LEU A 200 5.49 4.60 -3.39
N GLU A 201 6.65 5.22 -3.52
CA GLU A 201 7.89 4.53 -3.82
C GLU A 201 8.55 4.11 -2.50
N LEU A 202 8.76 2.81 -2.31
CA LEU A 202 9.37 2.26 -1.10
C LEU A 202 10.77 2.85 -0.83
N PRO A 203 11.67 2.97 -1.83
CA PRO A 203 13.00 3.55 -1.58
C PRO A 203 12.92 4.98 -1.02
N VAL A 204 11.99 5.79 -1.55
CA VAL A 204 11.74 7.17 -1.07
C VAL A 204 11.20 7.13 0.36
N ARG A 205 10.18 6.30 0.62
CA ARG A 205 9.60 6.17 1.97
C ARG A 205 10.64 5.77 3.01
N LYS A 206 11.58 4.87 2.67
CA LYS A 206 12.65 4.40 3.58
C LYS A 206 13.69 5.47 3.92
N ARG A 207 13.91 6.45 3.05
CA ARG A 207 14.83 7.58 3.33
C ARG A 207 14.21 8.66 4.22
N LEU A 208 12.87 8.70 4.30
CA LEU A 208 12.17 9.64 5.15
C LEU A 208 12.16 9.17 6.62
N PRO A 209 12.32 10.09 7.58
CA PRO A 209 12.08 9.78 8.99
C PRO A 209 10.65 9.25 9.23
N GLU A 210 10.53 8.15 9.98
CA GLU A 210 9.22 7.58 10.33
C GLU A 210 8.41 8.58 11.18
N GLY A 211 7.11 8.70 10.90
CA GLY A 211 6.20 9.62 11.58
C GLY A 211 5.64 10.66 10.63
N LEU A 212 5.78 11.95 10.97
CA LEU A 212 5.14 13.03 10.21
C LEU A 212 5.64 13.10 8.75
N SER A 213 6.93 12.87 8.50
CA SER A 213 7.48 12.87 7.13
C SER A 213 6.85 11.76 6.27
N THR A 214 6.76 10.54 6.80
CA THR A 214 6.13 9.42 6.08
C THR A 214 4.62 9.59 5.89
N TRP A 215 3.93 10.27 6.82
CA TRP A 215 2.51 10.62 6.68
C TRP A 215 2.33 11.69 5.59
N LEU A 216 3.11 12.77 5.64
CA LEU A 216 3.08 13.85 4.65
C LEU A 216 3.45 13.35 3.25
N TYR A 217 4.35 12.38 3.14
CA TYR A 217 4.63 11.76 1.84
C TYR A 217 3.38 11.11 1.24
N GLY A 218 2.62 10.35 2.04
CA GLY A 218 1.33 9.80 1.65
C GLY A 218 0.35 10.91 1.23
N TYR A 219 0.19 11.92 2.09
CA TYR A 219 -0.70 13.05 1.84
C TYR A 219 -0.35 13.81 0.55
N VAL A 220 0.92 14.18 0.34
CA VAL A 220 1.34 14.93 -0.86
C VAL A 220 1.10 14.11 -2.13
N ARG A 221 1.31 12.79 -2.06
CA ARG A 221 1.06 11.87 -3.18
C ARG A 221 -0.43 11.68 -3.46
N SER A 222 -1.28 11.84 -2.46
CA SER A 222 -2.73 11.77 -2.62
C SER A 222 -3.36 13.05 -3.19
N GLN A 223 -2.69 14.20 -3.10
CA GLN A 223 -3.19 15.46 -3.62
C GLN A 223 -2.82 15.65 -5.09
N SER A 224 -3.73 16.17 -5.92
CA SER A 224 -3.38 16.61 -7.28
C SER A 224 -2.52 17.87 -7.25
N ARG A 225 -2.86 18.82 -6.37
CA ARG A 225 -2.14 20.08 -6.14
C ARG A 225 -2.04 20.35 -4.63
N LEU A 226 -0.94 20.95 -4.21
CA LEU A 226 -0.79 21.46 -2.85
C LEU A 226 -1.23 22.92 -2.80
N ILE A 227 -2.14 23.22 -1.88
CA ILE A 227 -2.60 24.58 -1.56
C ILE A 227 -2.23 24.92 -0.12
N PRO A 228 -2.13 26.21 0.24
CA PRO A 228 -1.91 26.59 1.62
C PRO A 228 -2.97 26.01 2.54
N TRP A 229 -2.55 25.35 3.62
CA TRP A 229 -3.43 24.54 4.44
C TRP A 229 -3.26 24.82 5.93
N PRO A 230 -4.32 24.81 6.76
CA PRO A 230 -4.21 25.03 8.19
C PRO A 230 -3.33 24.01 8.92
N ILE A 231 -2.43 24.47 9.79
CA ILE A 231 -1.51 23.58 10.53
C ILE A 231 -2.30 22.72 11.53
N ASP A 232 -3.30 23.30 12.20
CA ASP A 232 -4.18 22.57 13.12
C ASP A 232 -4.94 21.43 12.43
N ASP A 233 -5.44 21.65 11.21
CA ASP A 233 -6.14 20.62 10.45
C ASP A 233 -5.20 19.47 10.07
N LEU A 234 -3.95 19.77 9.68
CA LEU A 234 -2.95 18.74 9.43
C LEU A 234 -2.63 17.95 10.69
N ARG A 235 -2.51 18.63 11.84
CA ARG A 235 -2.26 17.99 13.14
C ARG A 235 -3.38 17.02 13.51
N ALA A 236 -4.63 17.46 13.36
CA ALA A 236 -5.81 16.63 13.60
C ALA A 236 -5.90 15.44 12.63
N ARG A 237 -5.66 15.67 11.33
CA ARG A 237 -5.72 14.63 10.29
C ARG A 237 -4.63 13.58 10.42
N CYS A 238 -3.43 13.94 10.88
CA CYS A 238 -2.38 12.95 11.13
C CYS A 238 -2.47 12.30 12.53
N GLY A 239 -3.49 12.65 13.32
CA GLY A 239 -3.74 12.06 14.64
C GLY A 239 -2.67 12.38 15.69
N SER A 240 -1.93 13.47 15.50
CA SER A 240 -0.86 13.88 16.41
C SER A 240 -1.41 14.62 17.64
N GLU A 241 -0.93 14.25 18.82
CA GLU A 241 -1.28 14.88 20.10
C GLU A 241 -0.23 15.89 20.57
N ALA A 242 0.79 16.17 19.76
CA ALA A 242 1.78 17.19 20.08
C ALA A 242 1.09 18.56 20.26
N ASN A 243 1.57 19.35 21.22
CA ASN A 243 1.17 20.75 21.34
C ASN A 243 1.58 21.54 20.08
N ASP A 244 0.98 22.71 19.86
CA ASP A 244 1.19 23.49 18.63
C ASP A 244 2.68 23.80 18.35
N LYS A 245 3.43 24.23 19.37
CA LYS A 245 4.86 24.54 19.24
C LYS A 245 5.65 23.30 18.78
N THR A 246 5.52 22.18 19.49
CA THR A 246 6.21 20.93 19.17
C THR A 246 5.79 20.41 17.80
N PHE A 247 4.50 20.51 17.46
CA PHE A 247 4.00 20.07 16.16
C PHE A 247 4.59 20.91 15.02
N ARG A 248 4.70 22.23 15.17
CA ARG A 248 5.34 23.12 14.17
C ARG A 248 6.81 22.78 13.96
N GLU A 249 7.54 22.47 15.03
CA GLU A 249 8.93 22.02 14.94
C GLU A 249 9.04 20.68 14.19
N MET A 250 8.17 19.72 14.52
CA MET A 250 8.09 18.45 13.79
C MET A 250 7.75 18.66 12.31
N LEU A 251 6.78 19.54 12.03
CA LEU A 251 6.35 19.86 10.68
C LEU A 251 7.48 20.51 9.87
N GLY A 252 8.21 21.46 10.45
CA GLY A 252 9.38 22.07 9.79
C GLY A 252 10.47 21.05 9.47
N LYS A 253 10.77 20.12 10.39
CA LYS A 253 11.71 19.02 10.15
C LYS A 253 11.22 18.09 9.03
N ALA A 254 9.94 17.75 9.05
CA ALA A 254 9.33 16.87 8.06
C ALA A 254 9.31 17.51 6.66
N LEU A 255 8.90 18.78 6.54
CA LEU A 255 8.91 19.52 5.27
C LEU A 255 10.32 19.64 4.69
N ARG A 256 11.33 19.87 5.54
CA ARG A 256 12.73 19.87 5.11
C ARG A 256 13.14 18.51 4.53
N ALA A 257 12.82 17.41 5.19
CA ALA A 257 13.11 16.07 4.70
C ALA A 257 12.39 15.78 3.36
N LEU A 258 11.12 16.17 3.23
CA LEU A 258 10.37 16.02 1.98
C LEU A 258 10.97 16.85 0.84
N SER A 259 11.44 18.06 1.13
CA SER A 259 12.06 18.94 0.16
C SER A 259 13.41 18.41 -0.31
N MET A 260 14.24 17.86 0.59
CA MET A 260 15.51 17.21 0.25
C MET A 260 15.32 16.00 -0.68
N GLU A 261 14.23 15.23 -0.49
CA GLU A 261 13.85 14.11 -1.36
C GLU A 261 13.13 14.54 -2.65
N GLY A 262 12.98 15.85 -2.91
CA GLY A 262 12.30 16.36 -4.09
C GLY A 262 10.80 16.04 -4.15
N ILE A 263 10.17 15.74 -3.01
CA ILE A 263 8.72 15.45 -2.91
C ILE A 263 7.91 16.74 -2.97
N ILE A 264 8.45 17.80 -2.36
CA ILE A 264 7.91 19.16 -2.39
C ILE A 264 9.01 20.13 -2.84
N ASP A 265 8.59 21.28 -3.34
CA ASP A 265 9.51 22.36 -3.71
C ASP A 265 10.21 22.98 -2.49
N ILE A 266 11.42 23.51 -2.69
CA ILE A 266 12.25 24.16 -1.67
C ILE A 266 11.62 25.42 -1.05
N GLY A 267 10.69 26.08 -1.75
CA GLY A 267 10.05 27.34 -1.32
C GLY A 267 8.91 27.17 -0.31
N TRP A 268 8.88 26.10 0.47
CA TRP A 268 7.86 25.90 1.50
C TRP A 268 8.08 26.87 2.69
N SER A 269 7.00 27.23 3.39
CA SER A 269 7.09 28.06 4.60
C SER A 269 5.92 27.83 5.55
N LEU A 270 6.12 28.12 6.83
CA LEU A 270 5.07 28.14 7.86
C LEU A 270 4.79 29.60 8.18
N LYS A 271 3.57 30.09 7.87
CA LYS A 271 3.17 31.48 8.11
C LYS A 271 1.82 31.51 8.83
N GLY A 272 1.78 32.15 10.00
CA GLY A 272 0.59 32.13 10.86
C GLY A 272 0.15 30.69 11.15
N ASN A 273 -1.14 30.38 10.94
CA ASN A 273 -1.65 29.01 11.06
C ASN A 273 -1.66 28.22 9.75
N LYS A 274 -0.83 28.56 8.75
CA LYS A 274 -0.84 27.88 7.45
C LYS A 274 0.53 27.36 7.06
N VAL A 275 0.56 26.15 6.49
CA VAL A 275 1.68 25.67 5.68
C VAL A 275 1.49 26.14 4.25
N HIS A 276 2.53 26.75 3.69
CA HIS A 276 2.63 27.10 2.28
C HIS A 276 3.63 26.16 1.63
N TRP A 277 3.23 25.53 0.53
CA TRP A 277 3.98 24.47 -0.15
C TRP A 277 3.45 24.27 -1.55
N ARG A 278 4.27 23.67 -2.41
CA ARG A 278 3.91 23.33 -3.78
C ARG A 278 4.62 22.04 -4.20
N LYS A 279 4.04 21.32 -5.16
CA LYS A 279 4.75 20.23 -5.83
C LYS A 279 5.86 20.83 -6.72
N PRO A 280 6.98 20.13 -6.91
CA PRO A 280 8.04 20.58 -7.82
C PRO A 280 7.49 20.72 -9.26
N SER A 281 7.95 21.74 -9.98
CA SER A 281 7.53 22.02 -11.37
C SER A 281 8.02 20.97 -12.38
N GLN A 282 9.04 20.19 -12.02
CA GLN A 282 9.50 19.00 -12.73
C GLN A 282 9.62 17.85 -11.72
N PRO A 283 9.24 16.60 -12.07
CA PRO A 283 9.61 15.46 -11.24
C PRO A 283 11.14 15.44 -11.15
N ALA A 284 11.67 15.52 -9.92
CA ALA A 284 13.10 15.42 -9.71
C ALA A 284 13.59 14.13 -10.37
N ALA A 285 14.45 14.26 -11.40
CA ALA A 285 15.19 13.12 -11.88
C ALA A 285 16.01 12.59 -10.69
N PRO A 286 16.02 11.27 -10.42
CA PRO A 286 16.90 10.74 -9.40
C PRO A 286 18.33 11.16 -9.75
N GLN A 287 19.01 11.82 -8.82
CA GLN A 287 20.45 12.09 -8.94
C GLN A 287 21.14 10.73 -9.11
N ARG A 288 21.43 10.36 -10.36
CA ARG A 288 22.33 9.25 -10.68
C ARG A 288 23.70 9.73 -10.26
N GLU A 289 24.17 9.27 -9.12
CA GLU A 289 25.61 9.16 -8.93
C GLU A 289 26.14 8.29 -10.06
N SER A 290 26.98 8.89 -10.89
CA SER A 290 27.65 8.26 -12.02
C SER A 290 28.60 7.17 -11.51
N ARG A 291 28.13 5.92 -11.53
CA ARG A 291 29.00 4.76 -11.68
C ARG A 291 28.58 4.03 -12.94
N SER A 292 29.51 3.92 -13.88
CA SER A 292 29.37 3.16 -15.13
C SER A 292 28.95 1.71 -14.83
N PRO A 293 28.06 1.10 -15.63
CA PRO A 293 27.70 -0.30 -15.47
C PRO A 293 28.81 -1.16 -16.08
N ALA A 294 29.62 -1.78 -15.23
CA ALA A 294 30.25 -3.03 -15.61
C ALA A 294 29.15 -4.10 -15.60
N SER A 295 29.07 -4.81 -16.72
CA SER A 295 28.26 -5.99 -16.98
C SER A 295 28.35 -7.01 -15.85
N ASP A 296 27.23 -7.23 -15.17
CA ASP A 296 26.85 -8.50 -14.53
C ASP A 296 25.36 -8.42 -14.20
N GLU A 297 24.52 -9.01 -15.06
CA GLU A 297 23.13 -9.32 -14.72
C GLU A 297 23.12 -10.58 -13.85
N PRO A 298 22.61 -10.53 -12.61
CA PRO A 298 22.08 -11.72 -11.98
C PRO A 298 20.56 -11.74 -12.19
N ALA A 299 20.11 -12.78 -12.89
CA ALA A 299 18.73 -13.24 -12.84
C ALA A 299 18.34 -13.53 -11.39
N GLN A 300 17.49 -12.72 -10.76
CA GLN A 300 16.95 -13.03 -9.43
C GLN A 300 15.46 -12.68 -9.35
N GLY A 301 14.69 -13.74 -9.13
CA GLY A 301 13.24 -13.73 -9.01
C GLY A 301 12.74 -13.05 -7.73
N SER A 302 11.42 -13.02 -7.62
CA SER A 302 10.65 -12.49 -6.50
C SER A 302 11.19 -12.97 -5.15
N PHE A 303 11.95 -12.13 -4.45
CA PHE A 303 12.54 -12.43 -3.13
C PHE A 303 11.52 -12.59 -1.98
N LEU A 304 10.23 -12.51 -2.27
CA LEU A 304 9.13 -12.75 -1.32
C LEU A 304 8.36 -14.04 -1.61
N LEU A 305 8.82 -14.85 -2.57
CA LEU A 305 8.19 -16.11 -2.95
C LEU A 305 9.23 -17.23 -2.94
N THR A 306 9.22 -18.07 -1.91
CA THR A 306 9.74 -19.43 -1.99
C THR A 306 8.75 -20.26 -2.80
N ASP A 307 8.89 -20.24 -4.13
CA ASP A 307 8.14 -21.12 -5.01
C ASP A 307 8.80 -22.52 -4.97
N GLU A 308 8.59 -23.26 -3.87
CA GLU A 308 9.00 -24.67 -3.77
C GLU A 308 8.34 -25.40 -2.56
N SER A 309 7.00 -25.54 -2.54
CA SER A 309 6.36 -26.57 -1.68
C SER A 309 4.92 -26.97 -2.03
N VAL A 310 4.45 -26.79 -3.26
CA VAL A 310 3.11 -27.29 -3.68
C VAL A 310 3.19 -28.67 -4.38
N GLY A 311 4.40 -29.26 -4.50
CA GLY A 311 4.61 -30.54 -5.17
C GLY A 311 4.57 -31.81 -4.31
N SER A 312 4.66 -31.74 -2.98
CA SER A 312 4.92 -32.94 -2.15
C SER A 312 3.77 -33.43 -1.27
N VAL A 313 2.61 -32.74 -1.24
CA VAL A 313 1.46 -33.17 -0.41
C VAL A 313 0.46 -34.05 -1.17
N LEU A 314 0.63 -34.23 -2.49
CA LEU A 314 -0.26 -35.08 -3.30
C LEU A 314 0.30 -36.49 -3.62
N ASN A 315 1.46 -36.87 -3.06
CA ASN A 315 2.08 -38.18 -3.31
C ASN A 315 2.24 -39.08 -2.06
N SER A 316 1.69 -38.70 -0.90
CA SER A 316 1.70 -39.55 0.30
C SER A 316 0.43 -40.40 0.50
N GLU A 317 -0.59 -40.29 -0.35
CA GLU A 317 -1.81 -41.14 -0.30
C GLU A 317 -1.82 -42.27 -1.34
N ARG A 318 -0.71 -42.52 -2.03
CA ARG A 318 -0.56 -43.72 -2.88
C ARG A 318 0.77 -44.40 -2.61
N ARG A 319 0.86 -45.09 -1.46
CA ARG A 319 1.73 -46.24 -1.20
C ARG A 319 1.55 -46.63 0.26
N HIS A 320 0.75 -47.65 0.52
CA HIS A 320 1.26 -48.93 1.02
C HIS A 320 0.15 -49.99 1.06
N PRO A 321 0.53 -51.28 0.96
CA PRO A 321 -0.29 -52.40 0.46
C PRO A 321 -1.42 -52.85 1.39
#